data_AF-A0A358AF00-F1
#
_entry.id   AF-A0A358AF00-F1
#
_cell.length_a   1.000
_cell.length_b   1.000
_cell.length_c   1.000
_cell.angle_alpha   90.00
_cell.angle_beta   90.00
_cell.angle_gamma   90.00
#
_symmetry.space_group_name_H-M   'P 1'
#
loop_
_entity.id
_entity.type
_entity.pdbx_description
1 polymer ?
#
loop_
_entity_poly.entity_id
_entity_poly.type
_entity_poly.pdbx_seq_one_letter_code
_entity_poly.pdbx_strand_id
1 'polypeptide(L)'
;MSNRNSVNKICVVIPCYNVAYVLDDILTQLKCEPVDVVVIDDGSTDTTSETAFKYKVKVIRNNRNLGKGASLRRGFDYALSQGYGTVI
;
A
#
# COMPACT_ATOMS: atom_id res chain seq x y z
N MET A 1 22.24 8.37 19.31
CA MET A 1 21.92 9.19 18.13
C MET A 1 20.48 8.90 17.73
N SER A 2 19.54 9.73 18.18
CA SER A 2 18.10 9.58 17.92
C SER A 2 17.82 9.94 16.46
N ASN A 3 17.35 8.96 15.69
CA ASN A 3 17.04 9.09 14.27
C ASN A 3 15.79 9.95 14.09
N ARG A 4 15.95 11.27 13.87
CA ARG A 4 14.86 12.24 13.71
C ARG A 4 14.13 12.16 12.36
N ASN A 5 14.46 11.19 11.51
CA ASN A 5 13.97 11.11 10.13
C ASN A 5 12.78 10.15 9.91
N SER A 6 12.40 9.31 10.89
CA SER A 6 11.26 8.39 10.74
C SER A 6 9.89 9.08 10.83
N VAL A 7 9.81 10.18 11.60
CA VAL A 7 8.56 10.93 11.81
C VAL A 7 8.10 11.68 10.55
N ASN A 8 9.01 11.97 9.61
CA ASN A 8 8.68 12.69 8.38
C ASN A 8 8.38 11.79 7.17
N LYS A 9 8.45 10.45 7.32
CA LYS A 9 8.12 9.55 6.21
C LYS A 9 6.61 9.28 6.17
N ILE A 10 6.01 9.55 5.00
CA ILE A 10 4.60 9.28 4.71
C ILE A 10 4.50 7.92 4.02
N CYS A 11 3.60 7.08 4.49
CA CYS A 11 3.21 5.83 3.82
C CYS A 11 1.78 5.94 3.30
N VAL A 12 1.57 5.75 2.00
CA VAL A 12 0.24 5.65 1.40
C VAL A 12 -0.21 4.19 1.43
N VAL A 13 -1.32 3.91 2.12
CA VAL A 13 -1.91 2.57 2.22
C VAL A 13 -3.06 2.45 1.24
N ILE A 14 -2.91 1.61 0.23
CA ILE A 14 -3.92 1.41 -0.81
C ILE A 14 -4.54 0.02 -0.67
N PRO A 15 -5.72 -0.12 -0.01
CA PRO A 15 -6.46 -1.37 -0.02
C PRO A 15 -7.11 -1.59 -1.39
N CYS A 16 -6.92 -2.77 -1.97
CA CYS A 16 -7.42 -3.11 -3.30
C CYS A 16 -8.22 -4.42 -3.26
N TYR A 17 -9.31 -4.47 -4.02
CA TYR A 17 -10.02 -5.71 -4.35
C TYR A 17 -10.65 -5.55 -5.74
N ASN A 18 -10.10 -6.25 -6.74
CA ASN A 18 -10.56 -6.22 -8.12
C ASN A 18 -10.63 -4.80 -8.74
N VAL A 19 -9.52 -4.07 -8.71
CA VAL A 19 -9.43 -2.65 -9.15
C VAL A 19 -8.20 -2.39 -10.03
N ALA A 20 -7.77 -3.38 -10.82
CA ALA A 20 -6.51 -3.33 -11.57
C ALA A 20 -6.32 -2.06 -12.42
N TYR A 21 -7.38 -1.59 -13.10
CA TYR A 21 -7.32 -0.39 -13.94
C TYR A 21 -7.11 0.89 -13.10
N VAL A 22 -7.94 1.08 -12.07
CA VAL A 22 -7.87 2.25 -11.17
C VAL A 22 -6.54 2.28 -10.41
N LEU A 23 -6.02 1.11 -10.05
CA LEU A 23 -4.74 1.01 -9.36
C LEU A 23 -3.57 1.51 -10.21
N ASP A 24 -3.57 1.23 -11.52
CA ASP A 24 -2.51 1.66 -12.44
C ASP A 24 -2.45 3.20 -12.51
N ASP A 25 -3.61 3.86 -12.61
CA ASP A 25 -3.72 5.31 -12.63
C ASP A 25 -3.22 5.95 -11.32
N ILE A 26 -3.62 5.40 -10.17
CA ILE A 26 -3.20 5.90 -8.85
C ILE A 26 -1.69 5.74 -8.68
N LEU A 27 -1.14 4.57 -8.99
CA LEU A 27 0.30 4.31 -8.82
C LEU A 27 1.14 5.13 -9.80
N THR A 28 0.63 5.42 -10.99
CA THR A 28 1.27 6.33 -11.95
C THR A 28 1.40 7.73 -11.38
N GLN A 29 0.34 8.27 -10.77
CA GLN A 29 0.35 9.61 -10.17
C GLN A 29 1.29 9.69 -8.95
N LEU A 30 1.30 8.64 -8.12
CA LEU A 30 2.15 8.60 -6.92
C LEU A 30 3.63 8.35 -7.22
N LYS A 31 4.00 7.91 -8.43
CA LYS A 31 5.38 7.52 -8.78
C LYS A 31 6.42 8.62 -8.57
N CYS A 32 6.01 9.89 -8.69
CA CYS A 32 6.90 11.06 -8.55
C CYS A 32 6.80 11.73 -7.17
N GLU A 33 5.90 11.26 -6.31
CA GLU A 33 5.70 11.83 -4.98
C GLU A 33 6.74 11.28 -3.99
N PRO A 34 7.19 12.09 -3.01
CA PRO A 34 8.17 11.67 -2.01
C PRO A 34 7.51 10.83 -0.90
N VAL A 35 6.77 9.79 -1.27
CA VAL A 35 6.02 8.91 -0.38
C VAL A 35 6.34 7.44 -0.64
N ASP A 36 6.27 6.62 0.40
CA ASP A 36 6.33 5.18 0.26
C ASP A 36 4.91 4.62 0.08
N VAL A 37 4.71 3.65 -0.81
CA VAL A 37 3.37 3.07 -1.08
C VAL A 37 3.33 1.60 -0.68
N VAL A 38 2.29 1.23 0.05
CA VAL A 38 1.93 -0.17 0.29
C VAL A 38 0.54 -0.48 -0.26
N VAL A 39 0.49 -1.43 -1.19
CA VAL A 39 -0.74 -1.99 -1.74
C VAL A 39 -1.12 -3.22 -0.94
N ILE A 40 -2.33 -3.22 -0.40
CA ILE A 40 -2.93 -4.38 0.27
C ILE A 40 -3.96 -4.99 -0.67
N ASP A 41 -3.56 -6.05 -1.37
CA ASP A 41 -4.48 -6.79 -2.24
C ASP A 41 -5.31 -7.78 -1.41
N ASP A 42 -6.60 -7.52 -1.29
CA ASP A 42 -7.55 -8.29 -0.49
C ASP A 42 -8.05 -9.55 -1.20
N GLY A 43 -7.12 -10.32 -1.77
CA GLY A 43 -7.43 -11.56 -2.48
C GLY A 43 -8.18 -11.34 -3.79
N SER A 44 -7.76 -10.34 -4.58
CA SER A 44 -8.33 -10.06 -5.90
C SER A 44 -8.21 -11.27 -6.84
N THR A 45 -9.23 -11.48 -7.66
CA THR A 45 -9.29 -12.54 -8.68
C THR A 45 -8.97 -12.03 -10.08
N ASP A 46 -8.85 -10.72 -10.24
CA ASP A 46 -8.36 -10.06 -11.46
C ASP A 46 -6.84 -9.83 -11.41
N THR A 47 -6.35 -8.97 -12.31
CA THR A 47 -4.93 -8.64 -12.44
C THR A 47 -4.42 -7.55 -11.48
N THR A 48 -5.13 -7.26 -10.38
CA THR A 48 -4.79 -6.17 -9.44
C THR A 48 -3.36 -6.31 -8.88
N SER A 49 -2.98 -7.51 -8.44
CA SER A 49 -1.62 -7.77 -7.93
C SER A 49 -0.57 -7.57 -9.01
N GLU A 50 -0.81 -8.11 -10.21
CA GLU A 50 0.08 -8.01 -11.36
C GLU A 50 0.29 -6.56 -11.78
N THR A 51 -0.76 -5.73 -11.73
CA THR A 51 -0.64 -4.28 -11.94
C THR A 51 0.30 -3.66 -10.90
N ALA A 52 0.11 -3.95 -9.61
CA ALA A 52 0.94 -3.39 -8.55
C ALA A 52 2.43 -3.75 -8.71
N PHE A 53 2.74 -4.98 -9.12
CA PHE A 53 4.12 -5.46 -9.31
C PHE A 53 4.89 -4.75 -10.43
N LYS A 54 4.22 -3.99 -11.30
CA LYS A 54 4.89 -3.13 -12.31
C LYS A 54 5.58 -1.92 -11.68
N TYR A 55 5.22 -1.57 -10.45
CA TYR A 55 5.69 -0.39 -9.74
C TYR A 55 6.66 -0.77 -8.62
N LYS A 56 7.51 0.18 -8.23
CA LYS A 56 8.44 0.03 -7.09
C LYS A 56 7.71 0.28 -5.77
N VAL A 57 6.72 -0.55 -5.46
CA VAL A 57 5.87 -0.44 -4.26
C VAL A 57 5.88 -1.74 -3.46
N LYS A 58 5.49 -1.68 -2.18
CA LYS A 58 5.27 -2.89 -1.39
C LYS A 58 3.90 -3.46 -1.72
N VAL A 59 3.83 -4.77 -1.99
CA VAL A 59 2.55 -5.49 -2.15
C VAL A 59 2.41 -6.51 -1.03
N ILE A 60 1.25 -6.52 -0.37
CA ILE A 60 0.87 -7.51 0.64
C ILE A 60 -0.49 -8.08 0.23
N ARG A 61 -0.55 -9.38 -0.02
CA ARG A 61 -1.77 -10.04 -0.50
C ARG A 61 -2.43 -10.89 0.59
N ASN A 62 -3.75 -10.78 0.72
CA ASN A 62 -4.60 -11.69 1.49
C ASN A 62 -4.95 -12.92 0.65
N ASN A 63 -5.11 -14.08 1.28
CA ASN A 63 -5.43 -15.33 0.58
C ASN A 63 -6.87 -15.36 0.04
N ARG A 64 -7.75 -14.52 0.59
CA ARG A 64 -9.15 -14.32 0.20
C ARG A 64 -9.56 -12.90 0.60
N ASN A 65 -10.72 -12.46 0.12
CA ASN A 65 -11.31 -11.20 0.57
C ASN A 65 -11.69 -11.26 2.06
N LEU A 66 -11.08 -10.38 2.85
CA LEU A 66 -11.32 -10.20 4.29
C LEU A 66 -12.08 -8.89 4.59
N GLY A 67 -12.33 -8.08 3.58
CA GLY A 67 -13.00 -6.80 3.65
C GLY A 67 -12.03 -5.63 3.84
N LYS A 68 -12.45 -4.45 3.35
CA LYS A 68 -11.66 -3.21 3.35
C LYS A 68 -11.05 -2.88 4.72
N GLY A 69 -11.80 -3.04 5.81
CA GLY A 69 -11.32 -2.75 7.16
C GLY A 69 -10.16 -3.64 7.59
N ALA A 70 -10.20 -4.94 7.26
CA ALA A 70 -9.11 -5.87 7.55
C ALA A 70 -7.85 -5.51 6.72
N SER A 71 -8.04 -5.16 5.45
CA SER A 71 -6.95 -4.72 4.57
C SER A 71 -6.30 -3.43 5.03
N LEU A 72 -7.09 -2.43 5.43
CA LEU A 72 -6.59 -1.19 6.03
C LEU A 72 -5.79 -1.46 7.30
N ARG A 73 -6.35 -2.27 8.23
CA ARG A 73 -5.66 -2.64 9.46
C ARG A 73 -4.30 -3.28 9.17
N ARG A 74 -4.26 -4.21 8.21
CA ARG A 74 -3.01 -4.87 7.79
C ARG A 74 -2.00 -3.87 7.21
N GLY A 75 -2.46 -2.88 6.46
CA GLY A 75 -1.63 -1.78 5.97
C GLY A 75 -1.09 -0.88 7.09
N PHE A 76 -1.92 -0.54 8.07
CA PHE A 76 -1.50 0.23 9.25
C PHE A 76 -0.50 -0.55 10.11
N ASP A 77 -0.73 -1.84 10.34
CA ASP A 77 0.19 -2.71 11.07
C ASP A 77 1.55 -2.77 10.36
N TYR A 78 1.56 -2.89 9.03
CA TYR A 78 2.77 -2.80 8.24
C TYR A 78 3.45 -1.44 8.42
N ALA A 79 2.74 -0.33 8.26
CA ALA A 79 3.31 1.00 8.36
C ALA A 79 3.94 1.27 9.75
N LEU A 80 3.24 0.88 10.81
CA LEU A 80 3.76 0.94 12.18
C LEU A 80 5.02 0.09 12.35
N SER A 81 5.05 -1.14 11.81
CA SER A 81 6.23 -2.02 11.89
C SER A 81 7.47 -1.46 11.18
N GLN A 82 7.27 -0.62 10.16
CA GLN A 82 8.34 0.05 9.42
C GLN A 82 8.72 1.40 10.04
N GLY A 83 8.01 1.85 11.08
CA GLY A 83 8.28 3.10 11.80
C GLY A 83 7.84 4.37 11.06
N TYR A 84 6.81 4.30 10.20
CA TYR A 84 6.23 5.50 9.59
C TYR A 84 5.50 6.34 10.62
N GLY A 85 5.73 7.66 10.59
CA GLY A 85 5.04 8.62 11.45
C GLY A 85 3.67 9.06 10.93
N THR A 86 3.44 8.93 9.62
CA THR A 86 2.22 9.41 8.94
C THR A 86 1.73 8.37 7.93
N VAL A 87 0.42 8.14 7.92
CA VAL A 87 -0.26 7.29 6.94
C VAL A 87 -1.37 8.08 6.24
N ILE A 88 -1.49 7.90 4.92
CA ILE A 88 -2.57 8.42 4.09
C ILE A 88 -3.31 7.26 3.44
#